data_AF-A0AAE4U473-F1
#
_entry.id   AF-A0AAE4U473-F1
#
_cell.length_a   1.000
_cell.length_b   1.000
_cell.length_c   1.000
_cell.angle_alpha   90.00
_cell.angle_beta   90.00
_cell.angle_gamma   90.00
#
_symmetry.space_group_name_H-M   'P 1'
#
loop_
_entity.id
_entity.type
_entity.pdbx_description
1 polymer ?
#
loop_
_entity_poly.entity_id
_entity_poly.type
_entity_poly.pdbx_seq_one_letter_code
_entity_poly.pdbx_strand_id
1 'polypeptide(L)'
;MPPEGEPSTIALACQTVPDFRAPTWPEGLVPVQVHLDFYVDSIVDSEPAVLAAGARRHEHQPSPDGRFVVYLDPVGHPFCLCEE
;
A
#
# COMPACT_ATOMS: atom_id res chain seq x y z
N MET A 1 -23.48 3.22 -5.93
CA MET A 1 -22.99 4.59 -6.14
C MET A 1 -23.62 5.46 -5.06
N PRO A 2 -22.84 6.14 -4.21
CA PRO A 2 -23.41 7.17 -3.36
C PRO A 2 -24.12 8.23 -4.24
N PRO A 3 -25.13 8.94 -3.73
CA PRO A 3 -25.79 10.02 -4.46
C PRO A 3 -24.78 11.11 -4.85
N GLU A 4 -25.02 11.76 -5.98
CA GLU A 4 -24.17 12.87 -6.46
C GLU A 4 -24.08 13.96 -5.37
N GLY A 5 -22.85 14.36 -5.03
CA GLY A 5 -22.58 15.43 -4.06
C GLY A 5 -22.28 14.95 -2.63
N GLU A 6 -22.40 13.66 -2.32
CA GLU A 6 -21.93 13.12 -1.04
C GLU A 6 -20.51 12.53 -1.16
N PRO A 7 -19.63 12.78 -0.17
CA PRO A 7 -18.31 12.17 -0.17
C PRO A 7 -18.47 10.65 -0.19
N SER A 8 -17.91 10.01 -1.22
CA SER A 8 -17.82 8.56 -1.24
C SER A 8 -16.97 8.12 -0.05
N THR A 9 -17.61 7.59 0.98
CA THR A 9 -16.87 7.01 2.09
C THR A 9 -16.26 5.71 1.60
N ILE A 10 -14.93 5.68 1.52
CA ILE A 10 -14.18 4.45 1.35
C ILE A 10 -13.97 3.87 2.75
N ALA A 11 -14.42 2.64 2.98
CA ALA A 11 -14.24 1.94 4.24
C ALA A 11 -13.28 0.76 4.02
N LEU A 12 -12.26 0.68 4.87
CA LEU A 12 -11.36 -0.47 4.98
C LEU A 12 -11.65 -1.18 6.29
N ALA A 13 -11.78 -2.51 6.23
CA ALA A 13 -11.95 -3.35 7.40
C ALA A 13 -10.85 -4.41 7.42
N CYS A 14 -10.23 -4.60 8.59
CA CYS A 14 -9.22 -5.62 8.81
C CYS A 14 -9.83 -6.77 9.62
N GLN A 15 -9.52 -8.00 9.25
CA GLN A 15 -9.96 -9.19 9.97
C GLN A 15 -8.76 -10.10 10.23
N THR A 16 -8.72 -10.68 11.44
CA THR A 16 -7.68 -11.64 11.80
C THR A 16 -7.92 -12.97 11.07
N VAL A 17 -6.89 -13.45 10.37
CA VAL A 17 -6.87 -14.78 9.76
C VAL A 17 -5.91 -15.67 10.55
N PRO A 18 -6.38 -16.77 11.18
CA PRO A 18 -5.54 -17.60 12.06
C PRO A 18 -4.25 -18.12 11.42
N ASP A 19 -4.32 -18.53 10.15
CA ASP A 19 -3.19 -19.08 9.40
C ASP A 19 -2.63 -18.09 8.37
N PHE A 20 -2.69 -16.79 8.70
CA PHE A 20 -2.16 -15.75 7.83
C PHE A 20 -0.70 -16.03 7.46
N ARG A 21 -0.41 -15.94 6.15
CA ARG A 21 0.94 -15.96 5.62
C ARG A 21 1.15 -14.66 4.86
N ALA A 22 2.19 -13.93 5.25
CA ALA A 22 2.59 -12.70 4.57
C ALA A 22 2.85 -12.99 3.09
N PRO A 23 2.40 -12.12 2.17
CA PRO A 23 2.71 -12.27 0.76
C PRO A 23 4.22 -12.14 0.54
N THR A 24 4.72 -12.92 -0.41
CA THR A 24 6.13 -12.93 -0.81
C THR A 24 6.24 -12.26 -2.18
N TRP A 25 6.29 -10.93 -2.18
CA TRP A 25 6.45 -10.09 -3.37
C TRP A 25 7.91 -9.61 -3.46
N PRO A 26 8.47 -9.32 -4.65
CA PRO A 26 7.90 -9.46 -6.00
C PRO A 26 7.83 -10.89 -6.49
N GLU A 27 8.60 -11.78 -5.86
CA GLU A 27 8.72 -13.17 -6.20
C GLU A 27 8.43 -14.03 -4.96
N GLY A 28 7.71 -15.13 -5.16
CA GLY A 28 7.57 -16.16 -4.14
C GLY A 28 6.26 -16.94 -4.22
N LEU A 29 6.10 -17.85 -3.26
CA LEU A 29 5.03 -18.85 -3.26
C LEU A 29 3.71 -18.34 -2.68
N VAL A 30 3.74 -17.25 -1.90
CA VAL A 30 2.53 -16.65 -1.32
C VAL A 30 2.15 -15.42 -2.16
N PRO A 31 1.03 -15.49 -2.91
CA PRO A 31 0.63 -14.40 -3.79
C PRO A 31 0.22 -13.15 -2.99
N VAL A 32 0.26 -12.00 -3.66
CA VAL A 32 -0.27 -10.74 -3.12
C VAL A 32 -1.77 -10.91 -2.82
N GLN A 33 -2.17 -10.55 -1.61
CA GLN A 33 -3.55 -10.67 -1.12
C GLN A 33 -4.33 -9.36 -1.26
N VAL A 34 -3.65 -8.22 -1.01
CA VAL A 34 -4.17 -6.87 -1.21
C VAL A 34 -3.04 -5.97 -1.69
N HIS A 35 -3.38 -5.01 -2.56
CA HIS A 35 -2.52 -3.91 -2.95
C HIS A 35 -3.36 -2.64 -2.94
N LEU A 36 -2.86 -1.59 -2.28
CA LEU A 36 -3.51 -0.29 -2.20
C LEU A 36 -2.60 0.76 -2.82
N ASP A 37 -3.18 1.64 -3.64
CA ASP A 37 -2.50 2.79 -4.22
C ASP A 37 -3.02 4.06 -3.55
N PHE A 38 -2.14 4.75 -2.83
CA PHE A 38 -2.45 6.03 -2.20
C PHE A 38 -1.83 7.15 -3.03
N TYR A 39 -2.69 7.93 -3.69
CA TYR A 39 -2.26 9.12 -4.43
C TYR A 39 -1.96 10.24 -3.44
N VAL A 40 -0.78 10.84 -3.58
CA VAL A 40 -0.27 11.92 -2.73
C VAL A 40 0.34 13.00 -3.61
N ASP A 41 0.31 14.24 -3.13
CA ASP A 41 0.92 15.37 -3.85
C ASP A 41 2.46 15.26 -3.90
N SER A 42 3.06 14.66 -2.86
CA SER A 42 4.49 14.33 -2.82
C SER A 42 4.76 13.06 -2.03
N ILE A 43 5.40 12.07 -2.67
CA ILE A 43 5.90 10.84 -2.07
C ILE A 43 6.96 11.16 -1.02
N VAL A 44 7.88 12.08 -1.32
CA VAL A 44 8.98 12.44 -0.41
C VAL A 44 8.44 13.02 0.90
N ASP A 45 7.47 13.92 0.81
CA ASP A 45 6.88 14.54 2.01
C ASP A 45 5.94 13.58 2.76
N SER A 46 5.38 12.58 2.08
CA SER A 46 4.46 11.58 2.65
C SER A 46 5.17 10.34 3.22
N GLU A 47 6.37 10.01 2.75
CA GLU A 47 7.15 8.83 3.20
C GLU A 47 7.32 8.77 4.72
N PRO A 48 7.67 9.87 5.44
CA PRO A 48 7.80 9.83 6.88
C PRO A 48 6.53 9.35 7.62
N ALA A 49 5.33 9.65 7.09
CA ALA A 49 4.07 9.26 7.72
C ALA A 49 3.83 7.75 7.63
N VAL A 50 4.09 7.14 6.46
CA VAL A 50 3.92 5.69 6.30
C VAL A 50 4.97 4.90 7.08
N LEU A 51 6.20 5.40 7.16
CA LEU A 51 7.25 4.79 7.99
C LEU A 51 6.90 4.88 9.48
N ALA A 52 6.40 6.03 9.94
CA ALA A 52 5.93 6.20 11.32
C ALA A 52 4.74 5.29 11.66
N ALA A 53 3.90 4.94 10.66
CA ALA A 53 2.82 3.97 10.80
C ALA A 53 3.30 2.49 10.81
N GLY A 54 4.61 2.25 10.70
CA GLY A 54 5.20 0.91 10.73
C GLY A 54 5.36 0.24 9.37
N ALA A 55 5.11 0.97 8.28
CA ALA A 55 5.47 0.49 6.95
C ALA A 55 6.99 0.42 6.80
N ARG A 56 7.45 -0.46 5.90
CA ARG A 56 8.86 -0.53 5.48
C ARG A 56 8.94 -0.32 3.97
N ARG A 57 9.88 0.49 3.52
CA ARG A 57 10.15 0.63 2.08
C ARG A 57 10.70 -0.69 1.53
N HIS A 58 10.16 -1.14 0.40
CA HIS A 58 10.63 -2.38 -0.23
C HIS A 58 11.95 -2.14 -0.99
N GLU A 59 12.82 -3.14 -1.07
CA GLU A 59 14.09 -3.03 -1.82
C GLU A 59 13.88 -3.04 -3.33
N HIS A 60 12.99 -3.90 -3.82
CA HIS A 60 12.55 -3.93 -5.22
C HIS A 60 11.56 -2.79 -5.49
N GLN A 61 11.92 -1.91 -6.44
CA GLN A 61 11.13 -0.76 -6.87
C GLN A 61 10.97 -0.79 -8.39
N PRO A 62 9.83 -1.29 -8.92
CA PRO A 62 9.65 -1.48 -10.37
C PRO A 62 9.27 -0.19 -11.11
N SER A 63 9.01 0.91 -10.40
CA SER A 63 8.73 2.21 -11.02
C SER A 63 9.99 2.75 -11.72
N PRO A 64 10.01 2.85 -13.06
CA PRO A 64 11.21 3.31 -13.78
C PRO A 64 11.43 4.82 -13.66
N ASP A 65 10.35 5.58 -13.44
CA ASP A 65 10.32 7.03 -13.38
C ASP A 65 10.11 7.57 -11.95
N GLY A 66 9.92 6.69 -10.98
CA GLY A 66 9.71 7.06 -9.58
C GLY A 66 8.31 7.59 -9.27
N ARG A 67 7.35 7.52 -10.21
CA ARG A 67 5.96 7.96 -9.98
C ARG A 67 5.23 7.15 -8.92
N PHE A 68 5.77 6.00 -8.52
CA PHE A 68 5.31 5.31 -7.34
C PHE A 68 6.47 4.67 -6.58
N VAL A 69 6.30 4.54 -5.26
CA VAL A 69 7.23 3.83 -4.38
C VAL A 69 6.47 2.76 -3.61
N VAL A 70 6.99 1.54 -3.65
CA VAL A 70 6.42 0.36 -3.00
C VAL A 70 6.89 0.28 -1.55
N TYR A 71 5.94 0.12 -0.66
CA TYR A 71 6.13 -0.15 0.77
C TYR A 71 5.43 -1.45 1.14
N LEU A 72 5.84 -2.07 2.24
CA LEU A 72 5.12 -3.17 2.87
C LEU A 72 4.53 -2.69 4.19
N ASP A 73 3.27 -3.01 4.44
CA ASP A 73 2.63 -2.80 5.74
C ASP A 73 3.28 -3.69 6.84
N PRO A 74 2.93 -3.52 8.12
CA PRO A 74 3.53 -4.28 9.22
C PRO A 74 3.43 -5.80 9.08
N VAL A 75 2.44 -6.32 8.34
CA VAL A 75 2.23 -7.77 8.15
C VAL A 75 2.67 -8.26 6.77
N GLY A 76 3.18 -7.37 5.92
CA GLY A 76 3.85 -7.68 4.66
C GLY A 76 3.05 -7.40 3.39
N HIS A 77 1.85 -6.84 3.45
CA HIS A 77 1.10 -6.50 2.23
C HIS A 77 1.77 -5.33 1.48
N PRO A 78 2.01 -5.45 0.17
CA PRO A 78 2.53 -4.35 -0.62
C PRO A 78 1.47 -3.27 -0.82
N PHE A 79 1.89 -2.01 -0.78
CA PHE A 79 1.10 -0.85 -1.17
C PHE A 79 2.01 0.23 -1.78
N CYS A 80 1.45 1.15 -2.54
CA CYS A 80 2.19 2.24 -3.16
C CYS A 80 1.76 3.61 -2.63
N LEU A 81 2.74 4.51 -2.49
CA LEU A 81 2.48 5.94 -2.63
C LEU A 81 2.68 6.29 -4.10
N CYS A 82 1.74 7.02 -4.70
CA CYS A 82 1.74 7.39 -6.11
C CYS A 82 1.67 8.91 -6.27
N GLU A 83 2.45 9.45 -7.20
CA GLU A 83 2.34 10.82 -7.72
C GLU A 83 1.72 10.76 -9.13
N GLU A 84 0.94 11.78 -9.51
CA GLU A 84 0.37 11.92 -10.87
C GLU A 84 1.44 12.25 -11.93
#